data_AF-A0A7W1PHV5-F1
#
_entry.id   AF-A0A7W1PHV5-F1
#
_cell.length_a   1.000
_cell.length_b   1.000
_cell.length_c   1.000
_cell.angle_alpha   90.00
_cell.angle_beta   90.00
_cell.angle_gamma   90.00
#
_symmetry.space_group_name_H-M   'P 1'
#
loop_
_entity.id
_entity.type
_entity.pdbx_description
1 polymer ?
#
loop_
_entity_poly.entity_id
_entity_poly.type
_entity_poly.pdbx_seq_one_letter_code
_entity_poly.pdbx_strand_id
1 'polypeptide(L)'
;GGLAVALAECCMMQRDAVVGAQVDLSHWPGLPLRALLFGEAQGRVVVSTPDAAAVLQLAASHGVPARVIGQVMKDSGSLEISVGSRRILAPLARLAAAYHDAIPLAMSQPASIAAVAAAGLERPN
;
A
#
# COMPACT_ATOMS: atom_id res chain seq x y z
N GLY A 1 -4.36 4.85 3.93
CA GLY A 1 -3.11 4.98 3.16
C GLY A 1 -1.96 4.30 3.89
N GLY A 2 -0.76 4.88 3.82
CA GLY A 2 0.46 4.37 4.47
C GLY A 2 1.42 3.60 3.54
N LEU A 3 2.48 3.01 4.11
CA LEU A 3 3.54 2.34 3.35
C LEU A 3 3.03 1.15 2.53
N ALA A 4 2.16 0.32 3.10
CA ALA A 4 1.62 -0.85 2.40
C ALA A 4 0.75 -0.44 1.19
N VAL A 5 0.00 0.65 1.30
CA VAL A 5 -0.79 1.20 0.18
C VAL A 5 0.12 1.80 -0.88
N ALA A 6 1.12 2.59 -0.49
CA ALA A 6 2.09 3.16 -1.42
C ALA A 6 2.84 2.06 -2.20
N LEU A 7 3.27 0.98 -1.53
CA LEU A 7 3.88 -0.18 -2.19
C LEU A 7 2.90 -0.87 -3.16
N ALA A 8 1.64 -1.05 -2.75
CA ALA A 8 0.62 -1.62 -3.63
C ALA A 8 0.42 -0.77 -4.89
N GLU A 9 0.27 0.55 -4.74
CA GLU A 9 0.13 1.49 -5.87
C GLU A 9 1.36 1.44 -6.79
N CYS A 10 2.58 1.45 -6.25
CA CYS A 10 3.79 1.28 -7.06
C CYS A 10 3.78 -0.01 -7.90
N CYS A 11 3.19 -1.09 -7.38
CA CYS A 11 3.15 -2.39 -8.05
C CYS A 11 2.06 -2.54 -9.11
N MET A 12 0.88 -1.90 -8.94
CA MET A 12 -0.28 -2.18 -9.80
C MET A 12 -0.94 -0.97 -10.46
N MET A 13 -0.53 0.25 -10.14
CA MET A 13 -1.24 1.46 -10.63
C MET A 13 -1.19 1.61 -12.16
N GLN A 14 -0.16 1.09 -12.81
CA GLN A 14 -0.13 0.93 -14.27
C GLN A 14 -0.72 -0.43 -14.65
N ARG A 15 -1.95 -0.44 -15.17
CA ARG A 15 -2.72 -1.65 -15.48
C ARG A 15 -1.99 -2.61 -16.43
N ASP A 16 -1.29 -2.07 -17.42
CA ASP A 16 -0.61 -2.85 -18.46
C ASP A 16 0.85 -3.18 -18.11
N ALA A 17 1.33 -2.74 -16.94
CA ALA A 17 2.71 -2.87 -16.51
C ALA A 17 2.81 -3.18 -15.01
N VAL A 18 2.01 -4.15 -14.55
CA VAL A 18 2.06 -4.61 -13.16
C VAL A 18 3.40 -5.26 -12.86
N VAL A 19 3.92 -5.00 -11.66
CA VAL A 19 5.20 -5.53 -11.22
C VAL A 19 5.16 -5.90 -9.74
N GLY A 20 5.61 -7.10 -9.40
CA GLY A 20 5.65 -7.56 -8.02
C GLY A 20 6.78 -6.93 -7.21
N ALA A 21 6.75 -7.14 -5.90
CA ALA A 21 7.83 -6.72 -5.02
C ALA A 21 7.93 -7.63 -3.80
N GLN A 22 9.15 -7.80 -3.31
CA GLN A 22 9.44 -8.43 -2.03
C GLN A 22 10.04 -7.38 -1.09
N VAL A 23 9.39 -7.16 0.04
CA VAL A 23 9.74 -6.12 1.01
C VAL A 23 9.92 -6.75 2.39
N ASP A 24 11.01 -6.40 3.06
CA ASP A 24 11.30 -6.78 4.43
C ASP A 24 11.33 -5.56 5.34
N LEU A 25 10.38 -5.49 6.26
CA LEU A 25 10.24 -4.44 7.27
C LEU A 25 10.66 -4.92 8.67
N SER A 26 11.35 -6.05 8.78
CA SER A 26 11.81 -6.63 10.05
C SER A 26 12.81 -5.73 10.80
N HIS A 27 13.35 -4.71 10.14
CA HIS A 27 14.20 -3.68 10.75
C HIS A 27 13.49 -2.78 11.77
N TRP A 28 12.15 -2.82 11.84
CA TRP A 28 11.36 -2.01 12.78
C TRP A 28 10.52 -2.86 13.76
N PRO A 29 11.15 -3.71 14.61
CA PRO A 29 10.42 -4.64 15.47
C PRO A 29 9.62 -3.94 16.60
N GLY A 30 9.98 -2.70 16.94
CA GLY A 30 9.31 -1.93 18.00
C GLY A 30 8.04 -1.20 17.56
N LEU A 31 7.73 -1.16 16.25
CA LEU A 31 6.53 -0.49 15.75
C LEU A 31 5.34 -1.45 15.73
N PRO A 32 4.17 -1.05 16.24
CA PRO A 32 2.94 -1.82 16.04
C PRO A 32 2.70 -2.07 14.55
N LEU A 33 2.37 -3.31 14.16
CA LEU A 33 2.23 -3.67 12.75
C LEU A 33 1.33 -2.70 11.96
N ARG A 34 0.19 -2.31 12.54
CA ARG A 34 -0.73 -1.36 11.90
C ARG A 34 -0.08 -0.01 11.60
N ALA A 35 0.79 0.48 12.48
CA ALA A 35 1.48 1.75 12.31
C ALA A 35 2.59 1.65 11.27
N LEU A 36 3.30 0.51 11.23
CA LEU A 36 4.31 0.24 10.22
C LEU A 36 3.70 0.14 8.81
N LEU A 37 2.59 -0.58 8.65
CA LEU A 37 1.95 -0.80 7.35
C LEU A 37 1.08 0.38 6.90
N PHE A 38 0.26 0.92 7.80
CA PHE A 38 -0.81 1.86 7.46
C PHE A 38 -0.68 3.23 8.15
N GLY A 39 0.37 3.46 8.94
CA GLY A 39 0.62 4.76 9.53
C GLY A 39 0.93 5.81 8.48
N GLU A 40 0.34 7.00 8.62
CA GLU A 40 0.42 8.11 7.66
C GLU A 40 1.33 9.24 8.16
N ALA A 41 2.56 8.89 8.51
CA ALA A 41 3.59 9.90 8.79
C ALA A 41 4.04 10.60 7.50
N GLN A 42 4.24 11.91 7.59
CA GLN A 42 4.72 12.78 6.50
C GLN A 42 6.22 12.59 6.22
N GLY A 43 6.69 13.11 5.08
CA GLY A 43 8.12 13.17 4.76
C GLY A 43 8.75 11.82 4.39
N ARG A 44 7.97 10.87 3.87
CA ARG A 44 8.46 9.56 3.42
C ARG A 44 8.22 9.38 1.92
N VAL A 45 9.19 8.77 1.25
CA VAL A 45 9.15 8.47 -0.18
C VAL A 45 9.59 7.03 -0.39
N VAL A 46 8.97 6.35 -1.35
CA VAL A 46 9.38 5.03 -1.84
C VAL A 46 9.94 5.21 -3.24
N VAL A 47 11.12 4.64 -3.50
CA VAL A 47 11.79 4.71 -4.80
C VAL A 47 12.25 3.32 -5.20
N SER A 48 11.92 2.94 -6.44
CA SER A 48 12.51 1.78 -7.11
C SER A 48 13.66 2.26 -7.99
N THR A 49 14.84 1.66 -7.84
CA THR A 49 16.05 2.05 -8.59
C THR A 49 16.92 0.81 -8.88
N PRO A 50 17.61 0.76 -10.05
CA PRO A 50 18.65 -0.23 -10.29
C PRO A 50 19.94 0.05 -9.50
N ASP A 51 20.12 1.28 -9.00
CA ASP A 51 21.30 1.71 -8.23
C ASP A 51 20.86 2.27 -6.87
N ALA A 52 20.68 1.37 -5.91
CA ALA A 52 20.34 1.74 -4.54
C ALA A 52 21.49 2.46 -3.83
N ALA A 53 22.75 2.16 -4.19
CA ALA A 53 23.91 2.74 -3.53
C ALA A 53 24.00 4.24 -3.81
N ALA A 54 23.79 4.66 -5.06
CA ALA A 54 23.77 6.07 -5.44
C ALA A 54 22.67 6.85 -4.70
N VAL A 55 21.45 6.29 -4.61
CA VAL A 55 20.34 6.92 -3.88
C VAL A 55 20.64 7.06 -2.39
N LEU A 56 21.19 6.01 -1.76
CA LEU A 56 21.57 6.06 -0.34
C LEU A 56 22.68 7.09 -0.07
N GLN A 57 23.68 7.19 -0.95
CA GLN A 57 24.75 8.19 -0.83
C GLN A 57 24.19 9.62 -0.96
N LEU A 58 23.29 9.85 -1.92
CA LEU A 58 22.65 11.15 -2.11
C LEU A 58 21.76 11.53 -0.92
N ALA A 59 21.00 10.57 -0.38
CA ALA A 59 20.20 10.81 0.82
C ALA A 59 21.08 11.15 2.02
N ALA A 60 22.19 10.42 2.21
CA ALA A 60 23.14 10.67 3.29
C ALA A 60 23.79 12.05 3.18
N SER A 61 24.15 12.52 1.97
CA SER A 61 24.74 13.86 1.78
C SER A 61 23.79 15.00 2.12
N HIS A 62 22.48 14.75 2.12
CA HIS A 62 21.44 15.70 2.53
C HIS A 62 20.92 15.46 3.96
N GLY A 63 21.51 14.53 4.72
CA GLY A 63 21.06 14.20 6.06
C GLY A 63 19.67 13.53 6.11
N VAL A 64 19.23 12.93 5.01
CA VAL A 64 17.93 12.24 4.91
C VAL A 64 18.11 10.75 5.24
N PRO A 65 17.42 10.21 6.26
CA PRO A 65 17.46 8.77 6.55
C PRO A 65 16.84 7.98 5.40
N ALA A 66 17.59 7.02 4.85
CA ALA A 66 17.13 6.14 3.78
C ALA A 66 17.59 4.70 4.00
N ARG A 67 16.85 3.74 3.46
CA ARG A 67 17.13 2.31 3.59
C ARG A 67 16.56 1.55 2.39
N VAL A 68 17.30 0.54 1.94
CA VAL A 68 16.75 -0.49 1.05
C VAL A 68 15.84 -1.39 1.88
N ILE A 69 14.57 -1.46 1.47
CA ILE A 69 13.54 -2.25 2.16
C ILE A 69 13.15 -3.51 1.39
N GLY A 70 13.69 -3.73 0.18
CA GLY A 70 13.20 -4.82 -0.67
C GLY A 70 13.73 -4.75 -2.10
N GLN A 71 13.11 -5.55 -2.96
CA GLN A 71 13.43 -5.65 -4.39
C GLN A 71 12.15 -5.75 -5.24
N VAL A 72 12.24 -5.22 -6.46
CA VAL A 72 11.20 -5.33 -7.48
C VAL A 72 11.33 -6.67 -8.20
N MET A 73 10.21 -7.36 -8.39
CA MET A 73 10.15 -8.71 -8.97
C MET A 73 9.36 -8.66 -10.28
N LYS A 74 10.07 -8.49 -11.41
CA LYS A 74 9.49 -8.23 -12.75
C LYS A 74 8.41 -9.21 -13.17
N ASP A 75 8.58 -10.50 -12.86
CA ASP A 75 7.67 -11.56 -13.28
C ASP A 75 6.76 -12.07 -12.15
N SER A 76 6.69 -11.34 -11.02
CA SER A 76 5.84 -11.72 -9.89
C SER A 76 4.48 -11.04 -9.96
N GLY A 77 3.42 -11.84 -9.83
CA GLY A 77 2.05 -11.36 -9.68
C GLY A 77 1.65 -11.00 -8.24
N SER A 78 2.62 -10.78 -7.33
CA SER A 78 2.34 -10.47 -5.93
C SER A 78 3.23 -9.37 -5.32
N LEU A 79 2.65 -8.67 -4.35
CA LEU A 79 3.37 -7.89 -3.35
C LEU A 79 3.52 -8.75 -2.09
N GLU A 80 4.76 -8.96 -1.66
CA GLU A 80 5.11 -9.76 -0.50
C GLU A 80 5.79 -8.88 0.55
N ILE A 81 5.22 -8.82 1.75
CA ILE A 81 5.75 -8.02 2.86
C ILE A 81 6.05 -8.92 4.04
N SER A 82 7.30 -8.92 4.49
CA SER A 82 7.76 -9.60 5.69
C SER A 82 7.91 -8.62 6.85
N VAL A 83 7.44 -9.00 8.03
CA VAL A 83 7.61 -8.25 9.28
C VAL A 83 7.92 -9.25 10.41
N GLY A 84 9.21 -9.45 10.67
CA GLY A 84 9.68 -10.53 11.54
C GLY A 84 9.26 -11.89 10.99
N SER A 85 8.57 -12.68 11.80
CA SER A 85 8.02 -13.99 11.39
C SER A 85 6.73 -13.90 10.58
N ARG A 86 6.13 -12.70 10.45
CA ARG A 86 4.85 -12.52 9.75
C ARG A 86 5.11 -12.24 8.28
N ARG A 87 4.32 -12.88 7.41
CA ARG A 87 4.35 -12.65 5.96
C ARG A 87 2.96 -12.27 5.47
N ILE A 88 2.90 -11.23 4.64
CA ILE A 88 1.70 -10.81 3.92
C ILE A 88 1.96 -11.09 2.45
N LEU A 89 1.06 -11.87 1.83
CA LEU A 89 1.06 -12.14 0.40
C LEU A 89 -0.18 -11.49 -0.20
N ALA A 90 0.01 -10.48 -1.04
CA ALA A 90 -1.07 -9.75 -1.69
C ALA A 90 -0.98 -9.92 -3.22
N PRO A 91 -1.86 -10.73 -3.84
CA PRO A 91 -1.91 -10.85 -5.29
C PRO A 91 -2.22 -9.51 -5.96
N LEU A 92 -1.42 -9.11 -6.94
CA LEU A 92 -1.56 -7.81 -7.62
C LEU A 92 -2.91 -7.69 -8.33
N ALA A 93 -3.43 -8.78 -8.90
CA ALA A 93 -4.76 -8.78 -9.52
C ALA A 93 -5.87 -8.38 -8.52
N ARG A 94 -5.76 -8.84 -7.27
CA ARG A 94 -6.73 -8.49 -6.21
C ARG A 94 -6.56 -7.05 -5.76
N LEU A 95 -5.32 -6.57 -5.65
CA LEU A 95 -5.02 -5.17 -5.31
C LEU A 95 -5.52 -4.23 -6.41
N ALA A 96 -5.24 -4.56 -7.68
CA ALA A 96 -5.66 -3.81 -8.84
C ALA A 96 -7.19 -3.72 -8.91
N ALA A 97 -7.91 -4.83 -8.80
CA ALA A 97 -9.38 -4.82 -8.78
C ALA A 97 -9.93 -3.98 -7.62
N ALA A 98 -9.37 -4.16 -6.42
CA ALA A 98 -9.79 -3.39 -5.24
C ALA A 98 -9.53 -1.88 -5.36
N TYR A 99 -8.51 -1.46 -6.10
CA TYR A 99 -8.18 -0.05 -6.30
C TYR A 99 -8.96 0.56 -7.47
N HIS A 100 -8.88 -0.09 -8.63
CA HIS A 100 -9.39 0.42 -9.89
C HIS A 100 -10.90 0.29 -10.05
N ASP A 101 -11.48 -0.78 -9.51
CA ASP A 101 -12.88 -1.12 -9.76
C ASP A 101 -13.77 -0.69 -8.58
N ALA A 102 -13.20 -0.24 -7.47
CA ALA A 102 -13.96 0.20 -6.29
C ALA A 102 -15.01 1.27 -6.62
N ILE A 103 -14.61 2.36 -7.29
CA ILE A 103 -15.53 3.43 -7.68
C ILE A 103 -16.52 2.95 -8.76
N PRO A 104 -16.08 2.34 -9.89
CA PRO A 104 -17.00 1.78 -10.88
C PRO A 104 -18.06 0.85 -10.28
N LEU A 105 -17.66 -0.05 -9.37
CA LEU A 105 -18.57 -0.98 -8.70
C LEU A 105 -19.55 -0.24 -7.79
N ALA A 106 -19.07 0.73 -7.00
CA ALA A 106 -19.93 1.54 -6.13
C ALA A 106 -20.96 2.34 -6.93
N MET A 107 -20.58 2.87 -8.10
CA MET A 107 -21.46 3.64 -8.97
C MET A 107 -22.44 2.78 -9.79
N SER A 108 -22.11 1.51 -10.04
CA SER A 108 -22.96 0.58 -10.79
C SER A 108 -24.02 -0.10 -9.92
N GLN A 109 -23.93 0.05 -8.60
CA GLN A 109 -24.99 -0.41 -7.71
C GLN A 109 -26.18 0.56 -7.80
N PRO A 110 -27.42 0.06 -8.00
CA PRO A 110 -28.58 0.93 -7.95
C PRO A 110 -28.61 1.62 -6.59
N ALA A 111 -28.85 2.95 -6.59
CA ALA A 111 -29.01 3.72 -5.38
C ALA A 111 -30.20 3.15 -4.59
N SER A 112 -29.91 2.26 -3.64
CA SER A 112 -30.92 1.74 -2.75
C SER A 112 -31.28 2.84 -1.74
N ILE A 113 -32.55 3.25 -1.74
CA ILE A 113 -33.15 4.16 -0.75
C ILE A 113 -33.14 3.53 0.67
N ALA A 114 -32.69 2.29 0.85
CA ALA A 114 -32.61 1.66 2.17
C ALA A 114 -31.61 2.32 3.13
N ALA A 115 -30.62 3.08 2.65
CA ALA A 115 -29.64 3.75 3.52
C ALA A 115 -30.15 5.06 4.14
N VAL A 116 -31.17 5.70 3.57
CA VAL A 116 -31.72 6.97 4.09
C VAL A 116 -32.73 6.72 5.23
N ALA A 117 -33.40 5.57 5.24
CA ALA A 117 -34.34 5.21 6.31
C ALA A 117 -33.65 4.89 7.66
N ALA A 118 -32.35 4.57 7.67
CA ALA A 118 -31.61 4.26 8.90
C ALA A 118 -31.03 5.49 9.62
N ALA A 119 -31.15 6.70 9.04
CA ALA A 119 -30.42 7.89 9.49
C ALA A 119 -31.29 9.12 9.85
N GLY A 120 -32.62 9.00 9.94
CA GLY A 120 -33.50 10.11 10.31
C GLY A 120 -34.63 9.71 11.27
N LEU A 121 -34.64 10.35 12.45
CA LEU A 121 -35.67 10.57 13.47
C LEU A 121 -37.09 10.06 13.11
N GLU A 122 -37.87 9.42 14.01
CA GLU A 122 -38.44 10.05 15.21
C GLU A 122 -38.74 9.05 16.38
N ARG A 123 -38.48 9.47 17.63
CA ARG A 123 -39.36 9.20 18.80
C ARG A 123 -40.29 10.42 18.89
N PRO A 124 -41.58 10.38 19.34
CA PRO A 124 -42.20 9.59 20.42
C PRO A 124 -43.59 8.99 20.03
N ASN A 125 -44.23 8.07 20.77
CA ASN A 125 -44.89 8.20 22.08
C ASN A 125 -45.03 6.82 22.73
#